data_AF-A0A926BSE6-F1
#
_entry.id   AF-A0A926BSE6-F1
#
_cell.length_a   1.000
_cell.length_b   1.000
_cell.length_c   1.000
_cell.angle_alpha   90.00
_cell.angle_beta   90.00
_cell.angle_gamma   90.00
#
_symmetry.space_group_name_H-M   'P 1'
#
loop_
_entity.id
_entity.type
_entity.pdbx_description
1 polymer ?
#
loop_
_entity_poly.entity_id
_entity_poly.type
_entity_poly.pdbx_seq_one_letter_code
_entity_poly.pdbx_strand_id
1 'polypeptide(L)'
;MRLSLFAKQVADPHPPNCLNCGAAVPPADRFCGKCGQENETSPVSFAALMREVWESFVQIDATLLRTLRLLVFRPGFLSAEYVRGRRGAYLSPFKMYLAVSAVYFLLWGLIVPFDRLRDAQEEAVQIEAQLMKDAAKKDADAKKNTSTKTQRDDLPVVSSKQSKNTISIKSNKDAVEFFRDFRRKPLHFFGMTIPIAELPETVSRYREAQAEKPSAERDTPLKHYLTERLIRFTDDPADSARNLFGTALPLLLLIQLPLFAVWMRLIYFRQKRLYVEHLVFLLHTHTFFFLLTGLLLFISFGAKSLGVTAPAFP
;
A
#
# COMPACT_ATOMS: atom_id res chain seq x y z
N MET A 1 23.64 -30.32 7.58
CA MET A 1 24.31 -29.97 8.85
C MET A 1 23.62 -28.82 9.63
N ARG A 2 23.17 -27.71 9.00
CA ARG A 2 22.51 -26.57 9.69
C ARG A 2 21.14 -26.82 10.34
N LEU A 3 20.40 -27.87 9.94
CA LEU A 3 19.12 -28.25 10.57
C LEU A 3 19.29 -28.88 11.97
N SER A 4 20.45 -29.49 12.26
CA SER A 4 20.70 -30.17 13.54
C SER A 4 20.88 -29.21 14.72
N LEU A 5 21.45 -28.02 14.48
CA LEU A 5 21.66 -27.01 15.52
C LEU A 5 20.33 -26.33 15.92
N PHE A 6 19.44 -26.06 14.95
CA PHE A 6 18.11 -25.54 15.25
C PHE A 6 17.25 -26.57 16.01
N ALA A 7 17.32 -27.84 15.65
CA ALA A 7 16.60 -28.90 16.37
C ALA A 7 17.12 -29.11 17.81
N LYS A 8 18.42 -28.93 18.05
CA LYS A 8 19.04 -29.10 19.38
C LYS A 8 18.77 -27.94 20.33
N GLN A 9 18.59 -26.71 19.82
CA GLN A 9 18.21 -25.55 20.65
C GLN A 9 16.77 -25.61 21.17
N VAL A 10 15.89 -26.40 20.54
CA VAL A 10 14.48 -26.57 20.96
C VAL A 10 14.34 -27.57 22.12
N ALA A 11 15.40 -28.30 22.48
CA ALA A 11 15.33 -29.40 23.46
C ALA A 11 15.30 -28.93 24.93
N ASP A 12 15.95 -27.80 25.26
CA ASP A 12 16.01 -27.27 26.63
C ASP A 12 15.31 -25.89 26.68
N PRO A 13 14.22 -25.72 27.45
CA PRO A 13 13.48 -24.44 27.52
C PRO A 13 14.32 -23.29 28.08
N HIS A 14 15.35 -23.60 28.88
CA HIS A 14 16.28 -22.63 29.48
C HIS A 14 17.74 -23.05 29.18
N PRO A 15 18.38 -22.47 28.16
CA PRO A 15 19.74 -22.83 27.79
C PRO A 15 20.74 -22.26 28.81
N PRO A 16 21.83 -22.97 29.14
CA PRO A 16 22.82 -22.50 30.12
C PRO A 16 23.57 -21.23 29.68
N ASN A 17 23.52 -20.89 28.38
CA ASN A 17 24.13 -19.70 27.80
C ASN A 17 23.08 -18.83 27.10
N CYS A 18 23.16 -17.52 27.31
CA CYS A 18 22.29 -16.54 26.68
C CYS A 18 22.46 -16.52 25.16
N LEU A 19 21.36 -16.64 24.42
CA LEU A 19 21.37 -16.61 22.96
C LEU A 19 21.87 -15.28 22.38
N ASN A 20 21.73 -14.17 23.12
CA ASN A 20 22.17 -12.82 22.71
C ASN A 20 23.67 -12.60 22.85
N CYS A 21 24.15 -12.66 24.10
CA CYS A 21 25.49 -12.21 24.47
C CYS A 21 26.43 -13.35 24.84
N GLY A 22 25.95 -14.59 24.88
CA GLY A 22 26.73 -15.78 25.22
C GLY A 22 27.09 -15.92 26.70
N ALA A 23 26.66 -15.01 27.58
CA ALA A 23 26.91 -15.13 29.02
C ALA A 23 26.18 -16.34 29.61
N ALA A 24 26.79 -16.97 30.62
CA ALA A 24 26.15 -18.03 31.39
C ALA A 24 24.91 -17.47 32.12
N VAL A 25 23.80 -18.19 32.06
CA VAL A 25 22.54 -17.83 32.74
C VAL A 25 22.23 -18.94 33.75
N PRO A 26 22.11 -18.63 35.04
CA PRO A 26 21.71 -19.61 36.05
C PRO A 26 20.37 -20.27 35.70
N PRO A 27 20.16 -21.57 36.00
CA PRO A 27 18.90 -22.26 35.67
C PRO A 27 17.65 -21.65 36.32
N ALA A 28 17.82 -20.96 37.44
CA ALA A 28 16.75 -20.27 38.16
C ALA A 28 16.34 -18.93 37.50
N ASP A 29 17.22 -18.35 36.68
CA ASP A 29 17.02 -17.01 36.13
C ASP A 29 16.36 -17.07 34.75
N ARG A 30 15.24 -16.37 34.62
CA ARG A 30 14.54 -16.20 33.33
C ARG A 30 15.19 -15.16 32.44
N PHE A 31 15.96 -14.22 32.99
CA PHE A 31 16.57 -13.12 32.25
C PHE A 31 18.09 -13.13 32.40
N CYS A 32 18.80 -12.76 31.35
CA CYS A 32 20.25 -12.64 31.40
C CYS A 32 20.65 -11.36 32.16
N GLY A 33 21.35 -11.50 33.29
CA GLY A 33 21.85 -10.35 34.07
C GLY A 33 22.83 -9.44 33.33
N LYS A 34 23.47 -9.90 32.25
CA LYS A 34 24.41 -9.09 31.46
C LYS A 34 23.75 -8.23 30.39
N CYS A 35 22.72 -8.74 29.71
CA CYS A 35 22.12 -8.08 28.53
C CYS A 35 20.61 -7.87 28.62
N GLY A 36 19.96 -8.31 29.70
CA GLY A 36 18.53 -8.15 29.93
C GLY A 36 17.62 -9.03 29.06
N GLN A 37 18.15 -9.85 28.15
CA GLN A 37 17.31 -10.72 27.31
C GLN A 37 16.70 -11.88 28.12
N GLU A 38 15.41 -12.15 27.92
CA GLU A 38 14.74 -13.36 28.40
C GLU A 38 15.35 -14.63 27.76
N ASN A 39 15.74 -15.58 28.61
CA ASN A 39 16.50 -16.77 28.26
C ASN A 39 15.57 -17.97 28.04
N GLU A 40 14.73 -17.86 27.02
CA GLU A 40 13.79 -18.89 26.61
C GLU A 40 14.04 -19.29 25.14
N THR A 41 14.13 -20.60 24.89
CA THR A 41 14.32 -21.18 23.54
C THR A 41 13.00 -21.48 22.85
N SER A 42 11.86 -21.31 23.53
CA SER A 42 10.57 -21.60 22.96
C SER A 42 10.36 -20.77 21.68
N PRO A 43 9.78 -21.39 20.63
CA PRO A 43 9.42 -20.67 19.43
C PRO A 43 8.44 -19.57 19.82
N VAL A 44 8.70 -18.34 19.35
CA VAL A 44 7.84 -17.20 19.65
C VAL A 44 6.42 -17.55 19.20
N SER A 45 5.48 -17.52 20.14
CA SER A 45 4.06 -17.74 19.85
C SER A 45 3.40 -16.45 19.38
N PHE A 46 2.32 -16.58 18.61
CA PHE A 46 1.52 -15.42 18.21
C PHE A 46 0.98 -14.63 19.43
N ALA A 47 0.62 -15.33 20.51
CA ALA A 47 0.16 -14.71 21.75
C ALA A 47 1.27 -13.90 22.47
N ALA A 48 2.52 -14.35 22.41
CA ALA A 48 3.65 -13.58 22.93
C ALA A 48 3.83 -12.27 22.15
N LEU A 49 3.67 -12.30 20.82
CA LEU A 49 3.74 -11.11 19.98
C LEU A 49 2.61 -10.11 20.28
N MET A 50 1.38 -10.59 20.49
CA MET A 50 0.26 -9.71 20.85
C MET A 50 0.42 -9.05 22.21
N ARG A 51 0.99 -9.76 23.20
CA ARG A 51 1.35 -9.16 24.50
C ARG A 51 2.39 -8.07 24.34
N GLU A 52 3.41 -8.32 23.52
CA GLU A 52 4.43 -7.33 23.24
C GLU A 52 3.81 -6.05 22.62
N VAL A 53 2.86 -6.17 21.68
CA VAL A 53 2.16 -5.00 21.10
C VAL A 53 1.51 -4.13 22.17
N TRP A 54 0.90 -4.74 23.20
CA TRP A 54 0.23 -4.01 24.28
C TRP A 54 1.22 -3.29 25.22
N GLU A 55 2.38 -3.89 25.45
CA GLU A 55 3.42 -3.37 26.35
C GLU A 55 4.31 -2.29 25.70
N SER A 56 4.17 -2.06 24.39
CA SER A 56 5.18 -1.37 23.56
C SER A 56 5.15 0.16 23.52
N PHE A 57 4.32 0.85 24.30
CA PHE A 57 3.97 2.23 23.94
C PHE A 57 4.92 3.36 24.36
N VAL A 58 5.95 3.17 25.20
CA VAL A 58 6.86 4.28 25.57
C VAL A 58 8.28 3.80 25.92
N GLN A 59 9.16 3.59 24.94
CA GLN A 59 10.63 3.57 25.10
C GLN A 59 11.29 3.70 23.72
N ILE A 60 11.83 4.88 23.39
CA ILE A 60 12.60 5.11 22.15
C ILE A 60 14.08 5.06 22.52
N ASP A 61 14.75 3.94 22.19
CA ASP A 61 16.13 3.66 22.59
C ASP A 61 17.16 3.91 21.46
N ALA A 62 18.44 4.05 21.82
CA ALA A 62 19.57 4.04 20.88
C ALA A 62 19.63 2.76 20.01
N THR A 63 19.02 1.67 20.47
CA THR A 63 18.82 0.42 19.72
C THR A 63 18.00 0.62 18.44
N LEU A 64 17.11 1.63 18.39
CA LEU A 64 16.32 1.97 17.21
C LEU A 64 17.21 2.32 16.02
N LEU A 65 18.13 3.27 16.16
CA LEU A 65 19.02 3.71 15.07
C LEU A 65 19.91 2.58 14.56
N ARG A 66 20.45 1.76 15.47
CA ARG A 66 21.22 0.56 15.10
C ARG A 66 20.38 -0.40 14.28
N THR A 67 19.13 -0.63 14.69
CA THR A 67 18.18 -1.53 14.01
C THR A 67 17.79 -0.97 12.65
N LEU A 68 17.39 0.31 12.56
CA LEU A 68 17.03 0.97 11.30
C LEU A 68 18.20 0.95 10.30
N ARG A 69 19.43 1.22 10.74
CA ARG A 69 20.63 1.13 9.88
C ARG A 69 20.80 -0.28 9.31
N LEU A 70 20.68 -1.32 10.14
CA LEU A 70 20.79 -2.70 9.67
C LEU A 70 19.64 -3.10 8.74
N LEU A 71 18.44 -2.57 8.98
CA LEU A 71 17.28 -2.83 8.13
C LEU A 71 17.51 -2.30 6.71
N VAL A 72 18.05 -1.08 6.59
CA VAL A 72 18.27 -0.43 5.29
C VAL A 72 19.48 -1.00 4.56
N PHE A 73 20.60 -1.22 5.25
CA PHE A 73 21.85 -1.61 4.60
C PHE A 73 22.11 -3.13 4.56
N ARG A 74 21.34 -3.94 5.29
CA ARG A 74 21.47 -5.42 5.33
C ARG A 74 20.08 -6.09 5.32
N PRO A 75 19.40 -6.15 4.17
CA PRO A 75 18.06 -6.71 4.09
C PRO A 75 18.04 -8.18 4.57
N GLY A 76 17.02 -8.54 5.34
CA GLY A 76 16.82 -9.89 5.88
C GLY A 76 17.74 -10.30 7.04
N PHE A 77 18.78 -9.52 7.37
CA PHE A 77 19.69 -9.82 8.49
C PHE A 77 18.95 -9.86 9.82
N LEU A 78 18.17 -8.82 10.13
CA LEU A 78 17.44 -8.70 11.40
C LEU A 78 16.41 -9.81 11.59
N SER A 79 15.67 -10.17 10.54
CA SER A 79 14.71 -11.27 10.58
C SER A 79 15.41 -12.59 10.90
N ALA A 80 16.57 -12.84 10.28
CA ALA A 80 17.34 -14.05 10.54
C ALA A 80 17.92 -14.08 11.97
N GLU A 81 18.39 -12.95 12.50
CA GLU A 81 18.88 -12.85 13.88
C GLU A 81 17.78 -13.06 14.92
N TYR A 82 16.60 -12.47 14.68
CA TYR A 82 15.45 -12.62 15.56
C TYR A 82 14.99 -14.09 15.63
N VAL A 83 14.94 -14.78 14.48
CA VAL A 83 14.61 -16.21 14.39
C VAL A 83 15.68 -17.09 15.05
N ARG A 84 16.95 -16.67 15.06
CA ARG A 84 18.04 -17.35 15.80
C ARG A 84 17.99 -17.12 17.32
N GLY A 85 17.04 -16.30 17.81
CA GLY A 85 16.88 -16.02 19.23
C GLY A 85 17.74 -14.85 19.75
N ARG A 86 18.44 -14.12 18.89
CA ARG A 86 19.17 -12.88 19.27
C ARG A 86 18.23 -11.68 19.26
N ARG A 87 17.31 -11.66 20.24
CA ARG A 87 16.17 -10.73 20.29
C ARG A 87 16.45 -9.45 21.08
N GLY A 88 17.36 -9.47 22.05
CA GLY A 88 17.69 -8.31 22.90
C GLY A 88 18.70 -7.33 22.30
N ALA A 89 19.37 -7.67 21.19
CA ALA A 89 20.32 -6.77 20.53
C ALA A 89 19.66 -5.77 19.56
N TYR A 90 18.41 -6.03 19.17
CA TYR A 90 17.67 -5.29 18.15
C TYR A 90 16.28 -4.94 18.66
N LEU A 91 15.66 -3.91 18.07
CA LEU A 91 14.28 -3.58 18.37
C LEU A 91 13.36 -4.71 17.86
N SER A 92 12.31 -5.03 18.63
CA SER A 92 11.34 -6.03 18.20
C SER A 92 10.71 -5.64 16.85
N PRO A 93 10.46 -6.62 15.96
CA PRO A 93 9.88 -6.37 14.63
C PRO A 93 8.56 -5.62 14.70
N PHE A 94 7.73 -5.92 15.72
CA PHE A 94 6.43 -5.30 15.92
C PHE A 94 6.57 -3.85 16.41
N LYS A 95 7.38 -3.64 17.45
CA LYS A 95 7.70 -2.30 17.96
C LYS A 95 8.19 -1.39 16.85
N MET A 96 9.13 -1.90 16.04
CA MET A 96 9.69 -1.17 14.92
C MET A 96 8.63 -0.85 13.86
N TYR A 97 7.81 -1.83 13.47
CA TYR A 97 6.74 -1.63 12.49
C TYR A 97 5.73 -0.59 12.94
N LEU A 98 5.22 -0.68 14.18
CA LEU A 98 4.23 0.25 14.70
C LEU A 98 4.79 1.68 14.80
N ALA A 99 5.99 1.83 15.34
CA ALA A 99 6.63 3.14 15.48
C ALA A 99 6.88 3.79 14.10
N VAL A 100 7.46 3.05 13.15
CA VAL A 100 7.73 3.58 11.80
C VAL A 100 6.44 3.87 11.04
N SER A 101 5.42 3.01 11.16
CA SER A 101 4.12 3.24 10.51
C SER A 101 3.45 4.50 11.04
N ALA A 102 3.44 4.70 12.37
CA ALA A 102 2.86 5.90 12.98
C ALA A 102 3.56 7.17 12.48
N VAL A 103 4.90 7.18 12.43
CA VAL A 103 5.66 8.30 11.87
C VAL A 103 5.39 8.48 10.38
N TYR A 104 5.31 7.39 9.61
CA TYR A 104 5.02 7.45 8.18
C TYR A 104 3.67 8.09 7.88
N PHE A 105 2.60 7.67 8.56
CA PHE A 105 1.27 8.24 8.35
C PHE A 105 1.16 9.68 8.84
N LEU A 106 1.85 10.03 9.93
CA LEU A 106 1.96 11.41 10.38
C LEU A 106 2.63 12.28 9.31
N LEU A 107 3.79 11.85 8.81
CA LEU A 107 4.52 12.55 7.74
C LEU A 107 3.68 12.66 6.47
N TRP A 108 3.03 11.58 6.07
CA TRP A 108 2.18 11.55 4.90
C TRP A 108 1.01 12.53 5.02
N GLY A 109 0.31 12.55 6.15
CA GLY A 109 -0.78 13.50 6.41
C GLY A 109 -0.34 14.96 6.46
N LEU A 110 0.89 15.24 6.91
CA LEU A 110 1.45 16.60 6.92
C LEU A 110 1.93 17.07 5.54
N ILE A 111 2.51 16.17 4.74
CA ILE A 111 3.20 16.50 3.48
C ILE A 111 2.28 16.43 2.27
N VAL A 112 1.31 15.51 2.29
CA VAL A 112 0.36 15.30 1.21
C VAL A 112 -0.96 15.96 1.61
N PRO A 113 -1.18 17.26 1.31
CA PRO A 113 -2.50 17.83 1.46
C PRO A 113 -3.43 17.07 0.50
N PHE A 114 -4.42 16.37 1.06
CA PHE A 114 -5.42 15.62 0.30
C PHE A 114 -6.09 16.47 -0.79
N ASP A 115 -6.19 17.79 -0.58
CA ASP A 115 -6.71 18.74 -1.55
C ASP A 115 -5.91 18.76 -2.86
N ARG A 116 -4.60 18.48 -2.84
CA ARG A 116 -3.80 18.45 -4.09
C ARG A 116 -3.91 17.15 -4.87
N LEU A 117 -4.25 16.04 -4.21
CA LEU A 117 -4.62 14.81 -4.92
C LEU A 117 -5.99 15.00 -5.60
N ARG A 118 -6.91 15.71 -4.95
CA ARG A 118 -8.17 16.17 -5.56
C ARG A 118 -7.90 17.04 -6.78
N ASP A 119 -7.11 18.11 -6.65
CA ASP A 119 -6.91 19.06 -7.75
C ASP A 119 -6.21 18.37 -8.95
N ALA A 120 -5.23 17.49 -8.70
CA ALA A 120 -4.56 16.72 -9.76
C ALA A 120 -5.49 15.68 -10.43
N GLN A 121 -6.42 15.10 -9.68
CA GLN A 121 -7.42 14.15 -10.22
C GLN A 121 -8.56 14.88 -10.94
N GLU A 122 -9.02 16.02 -10.42
CA GLU A 122 -10.01 16.90 -11.07
C GLU A 122 -9.46 17.50 -12.37
N GLU A 123 -8.20 17.94 -12.39
CA GLU A 123 -7.51 18.33 -13.62
C GLU A 123 -7.45 17.16 -14.60
N ALA A 124 -7.10 15.95 -14.17
CA ALA A 124 -7.07 14.78 -15.04
C ALA A 124 -8.45 14.43 -15.64
N VAL A 125 -9.51 14.48 -14.82
CA VAL A 125 -10.91 14.23 -15.24
C VAL A 125 -11.43 15.33 -16.17
N GLN A 126 -11.10 16.60 -15.91
CA GLN A 126 -11.49 17.72 -16.77
C GLN A 126 -10.77 17.69 -18.13
N ILE A 127 -9.47 17.36 -18.14
CA ILE A 127 -8.70 17.14 -19.36
C ILE A 127 -9.32 16.01 -20.19
N GLU A 128 -9.75 14.93 -19.55
CA GLU A 128 -10.46 13.82 -20.22
C GLU A 128 -11.80 14.26 -20.80
N ALA A 129 -12.60 15.04 -20.05
CA ALA A 129 -13.87 15.58 -20.53
C ALA A 129 -13.70 16.57 -21.70
N GLN A 130 -12.63 17.37 -21.72
CA GLN A 130 -12.29 18.27 -22.82
C GLN A 130 -11.82 17.50 -24.06
N LEU A 131 -10.96 16.50 -23.89
CA LEU A 131 -10.52 15.62 -24.99
C LEU A 131 -11.67 14.86 -25.64
N MET A 132 -12.66 14.41 -24.85
CA MET A 132 -13.88 13.78 -25.35
C MET A 132 -14.77 14.75 -26.15
N LYS A 133 -14.86 16.01 -25.70
CA LYS A 133 -15.59 17.07 -26.43
C LYS A 133 -14.88 17.46 -27.73
N ASP A 134 -13.55 17.48 -27.72
CA ASP A 134 -12.74 17.82 -28.90
C ASP A 134 -12.72 16.70 -29.93
N ALA A 135 -12.75 15.42 -29.50
CA ALA A 135 -12.95 14.28 -30.38
C ALA A 135 -14.34 14.29 -31.03
N ALA A 136 -15.39 14.56 -30.25
CA ALA A 136 -16.76 14.66 -30.76
C ALA A 136 -16.94 15.83 -31.75
N LYS A 137 -16.25 16.96 -31.55
CA LYS A 137 -16.23 18.07 -32.50
C LYS A 137 -15.51 17.71 -33.81
N LYS A 138 -14.39 16.99 -33.75
CA LYS A 138 -13.68 16.51 -34.95
C LYS A 138 -14.51 15.56 -35.80
N ASP A 139 -15.31 14.69 -35.16
CA ASP A 139 -16.22 13.78 -35.87
C ASP A 139 -17.44 14.53 -36.46
N ALA A 140 -17.87 15.62 -35.84
CA ALA A 140 -18.92 16.50 -36.36
C ALA A 140 -18.45 17.36 -37.54
N ASP A 141 -17.22 17.89 -37.51
CA ASP A 141 -16.63 18.68 -38.59
C ASP A 141 -16.24 17.80 -39.80
N ALA A 142 -15.83 16.54 -39.56
CA ALA A 142 -15.57 15.56 -40.61
C ALA A 142 -16.82 15.20 -41.43
N LYS A 143 -18.03 15.31 -40.84
CA LYS A 143 -19.30 15.10 -41.54
C LYS A 143 -19.80 16.32 -42.32
N LYS A 144 -19.24 17.51 -42.10
CA LYS A 144 -19.70 18.75 -42.76
C LYS A 144 -18.96 19.06 -44.07
N ASN A 145 -17.81 18.44 -44.32
CA ASN A 145 -16.92 18.78 -45.44
C ASN A 145 -16.87 17.74 -46.58
N THR A 146 -17.91 16.92 -46.79
CA THR A 146 -18.01 16.00 -47.96
C THR A 146 -18.85 16.58 -49.12
N SER A 147 -18.82 17.90 -49.28
CA SER A 147 -19.16 18.61 -50.52
C SER A 147 -18.54 19.98 -50.37
N THR A 148 -17.37 20.28 -50.94
CA THR A 148 -17.24 20.68 -52.34
C THR A 148 -15.75 20.71 -52.68
N LYS A 149 -15.41 20.22 -53.87
CA LYS A 149 -14.08 20.27 -54.52
C LYS A 149 -13.68 21.75 -54.76
N THR A 150 -12.39 22.07 -54.69
CA THR A 150 -11.60 22.97 -55.60
C THR A 150 -10.52 23.80 -54.86
N GLN A 151 -9.25 23.45 -55.12
CA GLN A 151 -8.12 24.33 -55.45
C GLN A 151 -7.52 25.32 -54.42
N ARG A 152 -6.24 25.03 -54.11
CA ARG A 152 -5.07 25.92 -53.92
C ARG A 152 -4.98 26.93 -52.76
N ASP A 153 -3.73 26.97 -52.30
CA ASP A 153 -2.93 28.06 -51.73
C ASP A 153 -3.02 28.36 -50.22
N ASP A 154 -1.80 28.38 -49.67
CA ASP A 154 -1.29 29.10 -48.50
C ASP A 154 -1.63 28.65 -47.07
N LEU A 155 -0.53 28.35 -46.35
CA LEU A 155 -0.45 28.50 -44.90
C LEU A 155 -0.90 29.93 -44.50
N PRO A 156 -1.46 30.07 -43.30
CA PRO A 156 -0.90 31.08 -42.42
C PRO A 156 -0.52 30.51 -41.06
N VAL A 157 0.75 30.74 -40.76
CA VAL A 157 1.31 30.86 -39.42
C VAL A 157 0.47 31.85 -38.62
N VAL A 158 -0.11 31.41 -37.51
CA VAL A 158 -0.44 32.29 -36.38
C VAL A 158 0.26 31.76 -35.14
N SER A 159 1.41 32.37 -34.89
CA SER A 159 2.15 32.36 -33.64
C SER A 159 1.32 33.05 -32.55
N SER A 160 0.98 32.35 -31.48
CA SER A 160 0.77 32.98 -30.18
C SER A 160 1.95 32.64 -29.26
N LYS A 161 2.78 33.67 -29.04
CA LYS A 161 3.89 33.69 -28.11
C LYS A 161 3.36 33.63 -26.66
N GLN A 162 3.85 32.63 -25.93
CA GLN A 162 4.57 32.82 -24.66
C GLN A 162 3.77 33.18 -23.40
N SER A 163 3.56 32.17 -22.54
CA SER A 163 3.89 32.32 -21.11
C SER A 163 4.42 30.98 -20.58
N LYS A 164 5.59 31.06 -19.97
CA LYS A 164 6.42 29.94 -19.49
C LYS A 164 5.95 29.52 -18.10
N ASN A 165 6.22 28.24 -17.78
CA ASN A 165 6.12 27.59 -16.47
C ASN A 165 4.77 26.92 -16.16
N THR A 166 4.54 25.77 -16.78
CA THR A 166 3.86 24.67 -16.11
C THR A 166 4.62 23.39 -16.47
N ILE A 167 5.03 22.67 -15.44
CA ILE A 167 5.76 21.40 -15.55
C ILE A 167 4.93 20.49 -16.45
N SER A 168 5.53 20.10 -17.58
CA SER A 168 4.97 19.13 -18.53
C SER A 168 4.86 17.79 -17.82
N ILE A 169 3.70 17.49 -17.24
CA ILE A 169 3.32 16.11 -16.94
C ILE A 169 2.95 15.50 -18.28
N LYS A 170 3.84 14.66 -18.82
CA LYS A 170 3.48 13.73 -19.91
C LYS A 170 2.29 12.92 -19.40
N SER A 171 1.08 13.30 -19.82
CA SER A 171 -0.15 12.56 -19.59
C SER A 171 0.08 11.11 -20.01
N ASN A 172 0.01 10.21 -19.03
CA ASN A 172 0.13 8.78 -19.25
C ASN A 172 -1.16 8.29 -19.93
N LYS A 173 -1.19 8.37 -21.26
CA LYS A 173 -2.31 7.90 -22.10
C LYS A 173 -2.79 6.50 -21.71
N ASP A 174 -1.88 5.65 -21.22
CA ASP A 174 -2.17 4.28 -20.83
C ASP A 174 -3.05 4.20 -19.58
N ALA A 175 -2.92 5.14 -18.64
CA ALA A 175 -3.77 5.21 -17.46
C ALA A 175 -5.21 5.61 -17.84
N VAL A 176 -5.34 6.60 -18.74
CA VAL A 176 -6.65 7.05 -19.25
C VAL A 176 -7.33 5.94 -20.06
N GLU A 177 -6.57 5.24 -20.90
CA GLU A 177 -7.08 4.13 -21.69
C GLU A 177 -7.47 2.93 -20.81
N PHE A 178 -6.72 2.65 -19.74
CA PHE A 178 -7.07 1.65 -18.73
C PHE A 178 -8.39 1.96 -18.02
N PHE A 179 -8.60 3.19 -17.52
CA PHE A 179 -9.86 3.57 -16.85
C PHE A 179 -11.05 3.54 -17.82
N ARG A 180 -10.84 3.96 -19.07
CA ARG A 180 -11.86 3.89 -20.13
C ARG A 180 -12.24 2.43 -20.46
N ASP A 181 -11.25 1.53 -20.55
CA ASP A 181 -11.48 0.11 -20.82
C ASP A 181 -12.15 -0.58 -19.62
N PHE A 182 -11.75 -0.23 -18.40
CA PHE A 182 -12.36 -0.70 -17.16
C PHE A 182 -13.84 -0.33 -17.07
N ARG A 183 -14.23 0.90 -17.46
CA ARG A 183 -15.64 1.35 -17.43
C ARG A 183 -16.51 0.66 -18.49
N ARG A 184 -15.93 0.12 -19.57
CA ARG A 184 -16.67 -0.54 -20.65
C ARG A 184 -16.88 -2.03 -20.44
N LYS A 185 -16.01 -2.71 -19.69
CA LYS A 185 -16.08 -4.16 -19.52
C LYS A 185 -16.90 -4.53 -18.27
N PRO A 186 -17.76 -5.54 -18.35
CA PRO A 186 -18.42 -6.08 -17.17
C PRO A 186 -17.38 -6.67 -16.21
N LEU A 187 -17.55 -6.42 -14.92
CA LEU A 187 -16.74 -7.02 -13.88
C LEU A 187 -17.21 -8.45 -13.64
N HIS A 188 -16.35 -9.41 -13.95
CA HIS A 188 -16.57 -10.81 -13.64
C HIS A 188 -15.80 -11.18 -12.37
N PHE A 189 -16.51 -11.51 -11.30
CA PHE A 189 -15.90 -11.93 -10.04
C PHE A 189 -16.59 -13.17 -9.48
N PHE A 190 -15.88 -14.30 -9.44
CA PHE A 190 -16.39 -15.51 -8.77
C PHE A 190 -17.77 -16.00 -9.28
N GLY A 191 -18.01 -15.93 -10.60
CA GLY A 191 -19.30 -16.27 -11.22
C GLY A 191 -20.36 -15.16 -11.15
N MET A 192 -20.07 -14.03 -10.50
CA MET A 192 -20.89 -12.83 -10.47
C MET A 192 -20.54 -11.90 -11.63
N THR A 193 -21.56 -11.33 -12.27
CA THR A 193 -21.41 -10.33 -13.34
C THR A 193 -21.99 -8.99 -12.91
N ILE A 194 -21.17 -7.94 -12.96
CA ILE A 194 -21.59 -6.56 -12.69
C ILE A 194 -21.31 -5.74 -13.96
N PRO A 195 -22.34 -5.36 -14.74
CA PRO A 195 -22.16 -4.57 -15.95
C PRO A 195 -21.86 -3.11 -15.59
N ILE A 196 -20.58 -2.73 -15.56
CA ILE A 196 -20.13 -1.38 -15.17
C ILE A 196 -20.73 -0.30 -16.07
N ALA A 197 -20.89 -0.60 -17.36
CA ALA A 197 -21.45 0.33 -18.36
C ALA A 197 -22.93 0.67 -18.15
N GLU A 198 -23.67 -0.19 -17.44
CA GLU A 198 -25.12 -0.04 -17.19
C GLU A 198 -25.40 0.38 -15.75
N LEU A 199 -24.37 0.73 -14.98
CA LEU A 199 -24.56 1.14 -13.59
C LEU A 199 -25.32 2.48 -13.54
N PRO A 200 -26.32 2.60 -12.65
CA PRO A 200 -26.99 3.87 -12.42
C PRO A 200 -26.02 4.88 -11.78
N GLU A 201 -26.23 6.16 -12.09
CA GLU A 201 -25.35 7.25 -11.64
C GLU A 201 -25.27 7.36 -10.11
N THR A 202 -26.34 7.01 -9.40
CA THR A 202 -26.41 7.15 -7.93
C THR A 202 -26.85 5.86 -7.22
N VAL A 203 -26.39 5.70 -5.97
CA VAL A 203 -26.77 4.56 -5.12
C VAL A 203 -28.28 4.52 -4.86
N SER A 204 -28.94 5.67 -4.75
CA SER A 204 -30.38 5.76 -4.55
C SER A 204 -31.16 5.15 -5.71
N ARG A 205 -30.81 5.50 -6.95
CA ARG A 205 -31.38 4.91 -8.18
C ARG A 205 -31.19 3.40 -8.23
N TYR A 206 -30.04 2.90 -7.79
CA TYR A 206 -29.80 1.47 -7.69
C TYR A 206 -30.70 0.78 -6.66
N ARG A 207 -30.86 1.36 -5.47
CA ARG A 207 -31.73 0.82 -4.41
C ARG A 207 -33.20 0.79 -4.84
N GLU A 208 -33.67 1.84 -5.50
CA GLU A 208 -35.02 1.91 -6.08
C GLU A 208 -35.22 0.80 -7.12
N ALA A 209 -34.30 0.66 -8.07
CA ALA A 209 -34.36 -0.39 -9.09
C ALA A 209 -34.31 -1.82 -8.52
N GLN A 210 -33.69 -2.02 -7.35
CA GLN A 210 -33.71 -3.32 -6.65
C GLN A 210 -34.99 -3.53 -5.84
N ALA A 211 -35.60 -2.46 -5.32
CA ALA A 211 -36.86 -2.53 -4.59
C ALA A 211 -38.02 -2.92 -5.50
N GLU A 212 -38.03 -2.42 -6.75
CA GLU A 212 -39.04 -2.73 -7.77
C GLU A 212 -38.98 -4.19 -8.26
N LYS A 213 -37.81 -4.83 -8.18
CA LYS A 213 -37.64 -6.22 -8.64
C LYS A 213 -38.32 -7.24 -7.71
N PRO A 214 -38.90 -8.32 -8.27
CA PRO A 214 -39.34 -9.48 -7.51
C PRO A 214 -38.20 -10.03 -6.65
N SER A 215 -38.51 -10.57 -5.46
CA SER A 215 -37.49 -11.02 -4.49
C SER A 215 -36.48 -12.03 -5.04
N ALA A 216 -36.88 -12.85 -6.02
CA ALA A 216 -36.03 -13.85 -6.66
C ALA A 216 -35.02 -13.26 -7.68
N GLU A 217 -35.27 -12.06 -8.20
CA GLU A 217 -34.42 -11.37 -9.19
C GLU A 217 -33.55 -10.26 -8.58
N ARG A 218 -33.68 -10.03 -7.27
CA ARG A 218 -32.84 -9.08 -6.54
C ARG A 218 -31.41 -9.57 -6.47
N ASP A 219 -30.48 -8.63 -6.50
CA ASP A 219 -29.07 -8.93 -6.37
C ASP A 219 -28.77 -9.60 -5.02
N THR A 220 -27.88 -10.60 -5.04
CA THR A 220 -27.42 -11.25 -3.81
C THR A 220 -26.76 -10.22 -2.87
N PRO A 221 -26.74 -10.43 -1.54
CA PRO A 221 -26.18 -9.46 -0.60
C PRO A 221 -24.76 -9.01 -0.95
N LEU A 222 -23.93 -9.93 -1.44
CA LEU A 222 -22.57 -9.62 -1.90
C LEU A 222 -22.58 -8.79 -3.19
N LYS A 223 -23.40 -9.16 -4.18
CA LYS A 223 -23.54 -8.40 -5.44
C LYS A 223 -24.06 -6.99 -5.16
N HIS A 224 -25.00 -6.87 -4.24
CA HIS A 224 -25.55 -5.60 -3.81
C HIS A 224 -24.48 -4.70 -3.16
N TYR A 225 -23.74 -5.24 -2.18
CA TYR A 225 -22.65 -4.52 -1.53
C TYR A 225 -21.58 -4.05 -2.52
N LEU A 226 -21.15 -4.94 -3.43
CA LEU A 226 -20.14 -4.61 -4.44
C LEU A 226 -20.66 -3.55 -5.41
N THR A 227 -21.89 -3.69 -5.89
CA THR A 227 -22.50 -2.74 -6.84
C THR A 227 -22.65 -1.36 -6.22
N GLU A 228 -23.11 -1.24 -4.97
CA GLU A 228 -23.15 0.05 -4.27
C GLU A 228 -21.76 0.66 -4.12
N ARG A 229 -20.74 -0.16 -3.81
CA ARG A 229 -19.37 0.31 -3.65
C ARG A 229 -18.78 0.80 -4.97
N LEU A 230 -19.08 0.11 -6.07
CA LEU A 230 -18.71 0.49 -7.43
C LEU A 230 -19.38 1.81 -7.85
N ILE A 231 -20.69 1.97 -7.61
CA ILE A 231 -21.40 3.21 -7.94
C ILE A 231 -20.80 4.40 -7.20
N ARG A 232 -20.54 4.28 -5.88
CA ARG A 232 -19.87 5.35 -5.12
C ARG A 232 -18.49 5.71 -5.68
N PHE A 233 -17.77 4.70 -6.16
CA PHE A 233 -16.45 4.91 -6.77
C PHE A 233 -16.53 5.59 -8.14
N THR A 234 -17.57 5.33 -8.93
CA THR A 234 -17.75 5.94 -10.25
C THR A 234 -18.39 7.34 -10.20
N ASP A 235 -19.24 7.59 -9.21
CA ASP A 235 -19.97 8.85 -9.01
C ASP A 235 -19.02 9.97 -8.55
N ASP A 236 -18.27 9.73 -7.48
CA ASP A 236 -17.19 10.61 -7.03
C ASP A 236 -15.89 9.80 -6.80
N PRO A 237 -15.07 9.64 -7.86
CA PRO A 237 -13.82 8.90 -7.74
C PRO A 237 -12.81 9.64 -6.85
N ALA A 238 -12.94 10.96 -6.66
CA ALA A 238 -12.04 11.74 -5.83
C ALA A 238 -12.40 11.55 -4.35
N ASP A 239 -13.67 11.61 -3.96
CA ASP A 239 -14.11 11.36 -2.58
C ASP A 239 -13.94 9.89 -2.17
N SER A 240 -14.22 8.96 -3.09
CA SER A 240 -13.95 7.54 -2.86
C SER A 240 -12.46 7.26 -2.67
N ALA A 241 -11.59 7.93 -3.46
CA ALA A 241 -10.15 7.89 -3.22
C ALA A 241 -9.82 8.48 -1.84
N ARG A 242 -10.35 9.66 -1.45
CA ARG A 242 -10.10 10.25 -0.12
C ARG A 242 -10.45 9.30 1.02
N ASN A 243 -11.62 8.68 0.99
CA ASN A 243 -12.04 7.71 2.01
C ASN A 243 -11.16 6.45 2.00
N LEU A 244 -10.74 5.97 0.83
CA LEU A 244 -9.84 4.81 0.73
C LEU A 244 -8.46 5.14 1.29
N PHE A 245 -7.87 6.27 0.90
CA PHE A 245 -6.52 6.67 1.27
C PHE A 245 -6.42 7.21 2.71
N GLY A 246 -7.45 7.91 3.21
CA GLY A 246 -7.47 8.51 4.55
C GLY A 246 -7.91 7.55 5.65
N THR A 247 -8.98 6.78 5.42
CA THR A 247 -9.58 5.94 6.46
C THR A 247 -9.26 4.46 6.26
N ALA A 248 -9.33 3.97 5.02
CA ALA A 248 -9.14 2.54 4.76
C ALA A 248 -7.67 2.11 4.72
N LEU A 249 -6.75 2.96 4.26
CA LEU A 249 -5.35 2.58 4.02
C LEU A 249 -4.59 2.16 5.29
N PRO A 250 -4.69 2.86 6.43
CA PRO A 250 -4.08 2.41 7.69
C PRO A 250 -4.64 1.05 8.15
N LEU A 251 -5.95 0.83 7.98
CA LEU A 251 -6.62 -0.43 8.32
C LEU A 251 -6.21 -1.56 7.37
N LEU A 252 -6.14 -1.28 6.07
CA LEU A 252 -5.71 -2.22 5.03
C LEU A 252 -4.29 -2.71 5.29
N LEU A 253 -3.39 -1.86 5.78
CA LEU A 253 -2.03 -2.25 6.13
C LEU A 253 -1.96 -3.15 7.38
N LEU A 254 -2.88 -2.98 8.35
CA LEU A 254 -3.01 -3.92 9.47
C LEU A 254 -3.59 -5.26 9.04
N ILE A 255 -4.58 -5.27 8.14
CA ILE A 255 -5.19 -6.49 7.58
C ILE A 255 -4.23 -7.20 6.60
N GLN A 256 -3.36 -6.44 5.93
CA GLN A 256 -2.33 -6.97 5.04
C GLN A 256 -1.39 -7.91 5.81
N LEU A 257 -1.03 -7.61 7.06
CA LEU A 257 -0.08 -8.42 7.83
C LEU A 257 -0.51 -9.89 8.02
N PRO A 258 -1.71 -10.21 8.56
CA PRO A 258 -2.18 -11.59 8.65
C PRO A 258 -2.44 -12.20 7.28
N LEU A 259 -2.95 -11.43 6.32
CA LEU A 259 -3.23 -11.92 4.97
C LEU A 259 -1.95 -12.38 4.25
N PHE A 260 -0.91 -11.55 4.28
CA PHE A 260 0.37 -11.83 3.63
C PHE A 260 1.11 -12.95 4.36
N ALA A 261 0.98 -13.05 5.68
CA ALA A 261 1.56 -14.15 6.45
C ALA A 261 0.88 -15.49 6.13
N VAL A 262 -0.44 -15.51 5.97
CA VAL A 262 -1.19 -16.70 5.50
C VAL A 262 -0.79 -17.06 4.07
N TRP A 263 -0.66 -16.08 3.19
CA TRP A 263 -0.24 -16.29 1.81
C TRP A 263 1.18 -16.88 1.73
N MET A 264 2.12 -16.34 2.51
CA MET A 264 3.46 -16.90 2.65
C MET A 264 3.42 -18.32 3.24
N ARG A 265 2.57 -18.59 4.23
CA ARG A 265 2.41 -19.96 4.74
C ARG A 265 1.89 -20.92 3.68
N LEU A 266 1.00 -20.46 2.80
CA LEU A 266 0.48 -21.26 1.69
C LEU A 266 1.57 -21.56 0.66
N ILE A 267 2.40 -20.57 0.28
CA ILE A 267 3.53 -20.77 -0.65
C ILE A 267 4.60 -21.68 -0.03
N TYR A 268 4.90 -21.49 1.24
CA TYR A 268 5.98 -22.17 1.96
C TYR A 268 5.49 -23.38 2.78
N PHE A 269 4.31 -23.92 2.48
CA PHE A 269 3.71 -25.03 3.23
C PHE A 269 4.61 -26.27 3.30
N ARG A 270 5.50 -26.44 2.31
CA ARG A 270 6.45 -27.55 2.21
C ARG A 270 7.75 -27.34 2.98
N GLN A 271 8.09 -26.12 3.40
CA GLN A 271 9.41 -25.79 3.97
C GLN A 271 9.49 -25.94 5.50
N LYS A 272 8.43 -26.40 6.18
CA LYS A 272 8.35 -26.62 7.64
C LYS A 272 8.75 -25.40 8.50
N ARG A 273 8.69 -24.19 7.94
CA ARG A 273 8.94 -22.92 8.64
C ARG A 273 7.73 -22.54 9.50
N LEU A 274 7.98 -21.94 10.67
CA LEU A 274 6.90 -21.48 11.54
C LEU A 274 6.22 -20.24 10.96
N TYR A 275 4.92 -20.09 11.19
CA TYR A 275 4.16 -18.91 10.76
C TYR A 275 4.80 -17.60 11.25
N VAL A 276 5.31 -17.62 12.47
CA VAL A 276 5.95 -16.45 13.10
C VAL A 276 7.24 -16.05 12.40
N GLU A 277 7.99 -16.98 11.78
CA GLU A 277 9.18 -16.62 10.99
C GLU A 277 8.80 -15.78 9.77
N HIS A 278 7.70 -16.12 9.09
CA HIS A 278 7.19 -15.36 7.95
C HIS A 278 6.62 -14.01 8.38
N LEU A 279 5.90 -13.96 9.49
CA LEU A 279 5.37 -12.72 10.06
C LEU A 279 6.49 -11.74 10.42
N VAL A 280 7.54 -12.22 11.10
CA VAL A 280 8.72 -11.41 11.45
C VAL A 280 9.40 -10.88 10.18
N PHE A 281 9.58 -11.71 9.16
CA PHE A 281 10.14 -11.26 7.88
C PHE A 281 9.30 -10.15 7.25
N LEU A 282 7.97 -10.33 7.19
CA LEU A 282 7.04 -9.36 6.62
C LEU A 282 7.07 -8.01 7.33
N LEU A 283 7.11 -8.01 8.67
CA LEU A 283 7.19 -6.79 9.47
C LEU A 283 8.46 -5.99 9.17
N HIS A 284 9.61 -6.66 9.05
CA HIS A 284 10.85 -5.98 8.66
C HIS A 284 10.76 -5.44 7.23
N THR A 285 10.27 -6.23 6.29
CA THR A 285 10.13 -5.82 4.90
C THR A 285 9.18 -4.62 4.74
N HIS A 286 8.02 -4.62 5.41
CA HIS A 286 7.09 -3.49 5.36
C HIS A 286 7.66 -2.24 6.03
N THR A 287 8.32 -2.40 7.19
CA THR A 287 9.05 -1.29 7.83
C THR A 287 10.07 -0.68 6.86
N PHE A 288 10.84 -1.51 6.15
CA PHE A 288 11.81 -1.02 5.17
C PHE A 288 11.13 -0.22 4.05
N PHE A 289 10.01 -0.70 3.52
CA PHE A 289 9.25 0.03 2.50
C PHE A 289 8.71 1.36 3.02
N PHE A 290 8.19 1.43 4.25
CA PHE A 290 7.75 2.71 4.84
C PHE A 290 8.90 3.70 5.04
N LEU A 291 10.08 3.23 5.45
CA LEU A 291 11.26 4.10 5.54
C LEU A 291 11.68 4.62 4.16
N LEU A 292 11.70 3.75 3.16
CA LEU A 292 12.09 4.11 1.79
C LEU A 292 11.10 5.11 1.18
N THR A 293 9.80 4.80 1.20
CA THR A 293 8.78 5.68 0.63
C THR A 293 8.61 6.96 1.45
N GLY A 294 8.76 6.90 2.78
CA GLY A 294 8.76 8.08 3.64
C GLY A 294 9.94 9.01 3.36
N LEU A 295 11.14 8.46 3.16
CA LEU A 295 12.32 9.23 2.77
C LEU A 295 12.13 9.88 1.40
N LEU A 296 11.63 9.13 0.42
CA LEU A 296 11.35 9.67 -0.92
C LEU A 296 10.33 10.82 -0.84
N LEU A 297 9.26 10.64 -0.08
CA LEU A 297 8.23 11.65 0.13
C LEU A 297 8.80 12.91 0.79
N PHE A 298 9.68 12.76 1.79
CA PHE A 298 10.37 13.89 2.42
C PHE A 298 11.30 14.62 1.45
N ILE A 299 12.06 13.90 0.63
CA ILE A 299 12.94 14.47 -0.41
C ILE A 299 12.10 15.23 -1.45
N SER A 300 11.00 14.63 -1.93
CA SER A 300 10.10 15.26 -2.90
C SER A 300 9.50 16.56 -2.35
N PHE A 301 9.11 16.57 -1.08
CA PHE A 301 8.62 17.77 -0.40
C PHE A 301 9.70 18.85 -0.32
N GLY A 302 10.91 18.49 0.13
CA GLY A 302 12.05 19.42 0.22
C GLY A 302 12.46 20.00 -1.15
N ALA A 303 12.55 19.15 -2.17
CA ALA A 303 12.86 19.57 -3.55
C ALA A 303 11.83 20.58 -4.07
N LYS A 304 10.53 20.31 -3.85
CA LYS A 304 9.45 21.24 -4.21
C LYS A 304 9.55 22.56 -3.44
N SER A 305 9.87 22.52 -2.15
CA SER A 305 10.06 23.73 -1.34
C SER A 305 11.26 24.57 -1.78
N LEU A 306 12.27 23.96 -2.40
CA LEU A 306 13.46 24.63 -2.92
C LEU A 306 13.33 25.04 -4.39
N GLY A 307 12.18 24.81 -5.02
CA GLY A 307 11.96 25.10 -6.45
C GLY A 307 12.74 24.17 -7.40
N VAL A 308 13.31 23.09 -6.90
CA VAL A 308 14.01 22.08 -7.70
C VAL A 308 12.99 21.04 -8.15
N THR A 309 12.87 20.84 -9.46
CA THR A 309 12.05 19.74 -9.99
C THR A 309 12.71 18.43 -9.60
N ALA A 310 12.06 17.67 -8.71
CA ALA A 310 12.51 16.32 -8.37
C ALA A 310 12.55 15.47 -9.66
N PRO A 311 13.51 14.55 -9.80
CA PRO A 311 13.55 13.67 -10.96
C PRO A 311 12.24 12.89 -11.03
N ALA A 312 11.52 13.03 -12.15
CA ALA A 312 10.36 12.20 -12.45
C ALA A 312 10.84 10.75 -12.55
N PHE A 313 10.34 9.88 -11.67
CA PHE A 313 10.56 8.45 -11.81
C PHE A 313 9.79 7.94 -13.03
N PRO A 314 10.37 7.04 -13.84
CA PRO A 314 9.76 6.50 -15.05
C PRO A 314 8.55 5.61 -14.78
#